data_AF-A0A920W829-F1
#
_entry.id   AF-A0A920W829-F1
#
_cell.length_a   1.000
_cell.length_b   1.000
_cell.length_c   1.000
_cell.angle_alpha   90.00
_cell.angle_beta   90.00
_cell.angle_gamma   90.00
#
_symmetry.space_group_name_H-M   'P 1'
#
loop_
_entity.id
_entity.type
_entity.pdbx_description
1 polymer ?
#
loop_
_entity_poly.entity_id
_entity_poly.type
_entity_poly.pdbx_seq_one_letter_code
_entity_poly.pdbx_strand_id
1 'polypeptide(L)'
;MNANNILHDLNPAQHDAVIHRDGPMLVVAGAGSGKTRVLTHRIAHLIQEDNINPFQILAITFTNKAAQEMKDRVAALVGPVAGKKVGVHLPLGMCPHPPT
;
A
#
# COMPACT_ATOMS: atom_id res chain seq x y z
N MET A 1 14.61 14.45 7.26
CA MET A 1 13.24 13.92 7.11
C MET A 1 13.39 12.40 7.11
N ASN A 2 12.97 11.72 8.18
CA ASN A 2 13.44 10.37 8.47
C ASN A 2 12.81 9.32 7.55
N ALA A 3 13.57 8.86 6.56
CA ALA A 3 13.33 7.63 5.78
C ALA A 3 13.39 6.36 6.65
N ASN A 4 13.85 6.49 7.90
CA ASN A 4 13.90 5.40 8.87
C ASN A 4 12.52 5.41 9.57
N ASN A 5 11.54 4.58 9.23
CA ASN A 5 11.67 3.15 9.43
C ASN A 5 10.42 2.40 8.87
N ILE A 6 10.20 2.41 7.54
CA ILE A 6 9.09 1.61 6.93
C ILE A 6 9.25 0.13 7.30
N LEU A 7 10.46 -0.34 7.57
CA LEU A 7 10.71 -1.73 7.92
C LEU A 7 10.71 -2.00 9.43
N HIS A 8 10.46 -0.98 10.28
CA HIS A 8 10.45 -1.18 11.73
C HIS A 8 9.29 -2.04 12.20
N ASP A 9 9.53 -2.76 13.29
CA ASP A 9 8.51 -3.54 14.00
C ASP A 9 7.77 -4.53 13.08
N LEU A 10 8.39 -4.94 11.97
CA LEU A 10 7.95 -6.03 11.11
C LEU A 10 8.63 -7.32 11.55
N ASN A 11 7.88 -8.41 11.62
CA ASN A 11 8.49 -9.72 11.75
C ASN A 11 9.14 -10.14 10.41
N PRO A 12 10.00 -11.19 10.38
CA PRO A 12 10.70 -11.59 9.16
C PRO A 12 9.77 -11.84 7.96
N ALA A 13 8.66 -12.54 8.14
CA ALA A 13 7.72 -12.81 7.06
C ALA A 13 7.01 -11.55 6.53
N GLN A 14 6.70 -10.60 7.40
CA GLN A 14 6.15 -9.30 7.02
C GLN A 14 7.18 -8.46 6.27
N HIS A 15 8.43 -8.46 6.74
CA HIS A 15 9.54 -7.78 6.10
C HIS A 15 9.75 -8.29 4.68
N ASP A 16 9.87 -9.61 4.51
CA ASP A 16 10.06 -10.25 3.20
C ASP A 16 8.92 -9.91 2.23
N ALA A 17 7.67 -9.90 2.71
CA ALA A 17 6.52 -9.50 1.92
C ALA A 17 6.54 -8.02 1.48
N VAL A 18 7.15 -7.14 2.28
CA VAL A 18 7.28 -5.70 1.99
C VAL A 18 8.37 -5.42 0.96
N ILE A 19 9.51 -6.11 1.06
CA ILE A 19 10.66 -5.91 0.16
C ILE A 19 10.56 -6.70 -1.16
N HIS A 20 9.56 -7.57 -1.29
CA HIS A 20 9.35 -8.39 -2.49
C HIS A 20 9.09 -7.52 -3.73
N ARG A 21 9.94 -7.63 -4.76
CA ARG A 21 9.86 -6.83 -5.99
C ARG A 21 9.39 -7.61 -7.22
N ASP A 22 9.84 -8.84 -7.39
CA ASP A 22 9.72 -9.52 -8.67
C ASP A 22 8.63 -10.59 -8.70
N GLY A 23 7.79 -10.53 -9.73
CA GLY A 23 6.76 -11.54 -9.98
C GLY A 23 5.57 -11.50 -8.99
N PRO A 24 4.57 -12.36 -9.24
CA PRO A 24 3.36 -12.41 -8.43
C PRO A 24 3.66 -12.92 -7.01
N MET A 25 2.97 -12.37 -6.01
CA MET A 25 3.12 -12.76 -4.60
C MET A 25 1.74 -12.95 -3.96
N LEU A 26 1.57 -14.03 -3.21
CA LEU A 26 0.38 -14.31 -2.41
C LEU A 26 0.73 -14.32 -0.92
N VAL A 27 0.06 -13.48 -0.13
CA VAL A 27 0.18 -13.49 1.34
C VAL A 27 -1.04 -14.16 1.95
N VAL A 28 -0.83 -15.33 2.55
CA VAL A 28 -1.84 -16.03 3.33
C VAL A 28 -1.56 -15.80 4.80
N ALA A 29 -2.51 -15.24 5.54
CA ALA A 29 -2.32 -15.00 6.97
C ALA A 29 -3.65 -15.00 7.75
N GLY A 30 -3.59 -15.39 9.02
CA GLY A 30 -4.74 -15.42 9.93
C GLY A 30 -5.27 -14.04 10.33
N ALA A 31 -6.38 -14.00 11.08
CA ALA A 31 -6.86 -12.76 11.67
C ALA A 31 -5.78 -12.16 12.61
N GLY A 32 -5.68 -10.83 12.69
CA GLY A 32 -4.72 -10.15 13.57
C GLY A 32 -3.24 -10.21 13.14
N SER A 33 -2.90 -10.91 12.05
CA SER A 33 -1.52 -11.10 11.61
C SER A 33 -0.86 -9.87 10.96
N GLY A 34 -1.55 -8.74 10.91
CA GLY A 34 -1.04 -7.50 10.32
C GLY A 34 -1.10 -7.41 8.78
N LYS A 35 -1.96 -8.18 8.09
CA LYS A 35 -2.10 -8.13 6.60
C LYS A 35 -2.20 -6.71 6.04
N THR A 36 -3.08 -5.89 6.64
CA THR A 36 -3.25 -4.49 6.21
C THR A 36 -1.99 -3.67 6.43
N ARG A 37 -1.26 -3.92 7.52
CA ARG A 37 0.02 -3.27 7.81
C ARG A 37 1.07 -3.62 6.76
N VAL A 38 1.18 -4.90 6.40
CA VAL A 38 2.08 -5.35 5.32
C VAL A 38 1.75 -4.63 4.01
N LEU A 39 0.48 -4.56 3.62
CA LEU A 39 0.07 -3.87 2.38
C LEU A 39 0.44 -2.38 2.39
N THR A 40 0.14 -1.65 3.47
CA THR A 40 0.44 -0.21 3.54
C THR A 40 1.93 0.07 3.58
N HIS A 41 2.70 -0.76 4.30
CA HIS A 41 4.15 -0.66 4.36
C HIS A 41 4.79 -1.00 3.01
N ARG A 42 4.26 -1.99 2.27
CA ARG A 42 4.71 -2.29 0.92
C ARG A 42 4.48 -1.13 -0.05
N ILE A 43 3.29 -0.52 -0.03
CA ILE A 43 3.02 0.67 -0.86
C ILE A 43 4.00 1.80 -0.50
N ALA A 44 4.26 2.02 0.78
CA ALA A 44 5.21 3.02 1.22
C ALA A 44 6.65 2.74 0.75
N HIS A 45 7.08 1.47 0.84
CA HIS A 45 8.38 1.02 0.37
C HIS A 45 8.57 1.23 -1.14
N LEU A 46 7.56 0.85 -1.95
CA LEU A 46 7.58 1.09 -3.40
C LEU A 46 7.73 2.59 -3.73
N ILE A 47 7.13 3.48 -2.96
CA ILE A 47 7.19 4.93 -3.23
C ILE A 47 8.52 5.54 -2.77
N GLN A 48 8.97 5.22 -1.56
CA GLN A 48 10.14 5.89 -0.94
C GLN A 48 11.47 5.28 -1.37
N GLU A 49 11.57 3.95 -1.39
CA GLU A 49 12.82 3.26 -1.69
C GLU A 49 12.94 2.97 -3.18
N ASP A 50 11.86 2.46 -3.79
CA ASP A 50 11.88 2.08 -5.21
C ASP A 50 11.56 3.25 -6.15
N ASN A 51 11.22 4.42 -5.60
CA ASN A 51 10.87 5.63 -6.35
C ASN A 51 9.75 5.41 -7.39
N ILE A 52 8.85 4.45 -7.13
CA ILE A 52 7.68 4.21 -7.98
C ILE A 52 6.70 5.37 -7.83
N ASN A 53 6.23 5.88 -8.95
CA ASN A 53 5.25 6.94 -8.95
C ASN A 53 3.93 6.41 -8.33
N PRO A 54 3.36 7.07 -7.30
CA PRO A 54 2.11 6.63 -6.67
C PRO A 54 0.96 6.35 -7.64
N PHE A 55 0.91 7.04 -8.80
CA PHE A 55 -0.10 6.81 -9.84
C PHE A 55 0.02 5.46 -10.56
N GLN A 56 1.16 4.77 -10.43
CA GLN A 56 1.39 3.43 -10.97
C GLN A 56 0.95 2.32 -9.99
N ILE A 57 0.54 2.69 -8.77
CA ILE A 57 0.15 1.75 -7.72
C ILE A 57 -1.38 1.71 -7.62
N LEU A 58 -1.96 0.52 -7.83
CA LEU A 58 -3.38 0.25 -7.65
C LEU A 58 -3.58 -0.72 -6.48
N ALA A 59 -4.37 -0.30 -5.50
CA ALA A 59 -4.85 -1.16 -4.42
C ALA A 59 -6.37 -1.33 -4.49
N ILE A 60 -6.83 -2.56 -4.29
CA ILE A 60 -8.25 -2.92 -4.38
C ILE A 60 -8.68 -3.53 -3.05
N THR A 61 -9.85 -3.12 -2.55
CA THR A 61 -10.43 -3.67 -1.32
C THR A 61 -11.95 -3.70 -1.38
N PHE A 62 -12.59 -4.53 -0.55
CA PHE A 62 -14.02 -4.79 -0.65
C PHE A 62 -14.93 -3.66 -0.15
N THR A 63 -14.43 -2.74 0.69
CA THR A 63 -15.26 -1.70 1.31
C THR A 63 -14.66 -0.30 1.20
N ASN A 64 -15.53 0.71 1.09
CA ASN A 64 -15.12 2.14 1.06
C ASN A 64 -14.34 2.53 2.31
N LYS A 65 -14.77 2.02 3.47
CA LYS A 65 -14.09 2.25 4.74
C LYS A 65 -12.65 1.71 4.72
N ALA A 66 -12.46 0.48 4.25
CA ALA A 66 -11.12 -0.10 4.14
C ALA A 66 -10.24 0.66 3.12
N ALA A 67 -10.84 1.14 2.02
CA ALA A 67 -10.11 1.94 1.04
C ALA A 67 -9.61 3.25 1.65
N GLN A 68 -10.48 3.95 2.39
CA GLN A 68 -10.13 5.19 3.07
C GLN A 68 -9.07 4.97 4.16
N GLU A 69 -9.25 3.96 5.02
CA GLU A 69 -8.28 3.62 6.07
C GLU A 69 -6.91 3.27 5.48
N MET A 70 -6.87 2.59 4.33
CA MET A 70 -5.62 2.27 3.65
C MET A 70 -4.95 3.54 3.10
N LYS A 71 -5.70 4.45 2.47
CA LYS A 71 -5.18 5.75 2.01
C LYS A 71 -4.59 6.57 3.15
N ASP A 72 -5.31 6.65 4.27
CA ASP A 72 -4.89 7.42 5.44
C ASP A 72 -3.60 6.85 6.05
N ARG A 73 -3.50 5.52 6.14
CA ARG A 73 -2.29 4.83 6.61
C ARG A 73 -1.09 5.05 5.68
N VAL A 74 -1.29 4.95 4.37
CA VAL A 74 -0.22 5.22 3.40
C VAL A 74 0.21 6.68 3.48
N ALA A 75 -0.74 7.62 3.55
CA ALA A 75 -0.46 9.04 3.72
C ALA A 75 0.34 9.36 5.01
N ALA A 76 0.11 8.61 6.09
CA ALA A 76 0.89 8.74 7.31
C ALA A 76 2.34 8.27 7.15
N LEU A 77 2.61 7.30 6.26
CA LEU A 77 3.94 6.75 5.99
C LEU A 77 4.73 7.58 4.97
N VAL A 78 4.09 8.01 3.88
CA VAL A 78 4.76 8.70 2.75
C VAL A 78 4.47 10.20 2.65
N GLY A 79 3.65 10.72 3.56
CA GLY A 79 3.17 12.09 3.53
C GLY A 79 1.86 12.24 2.73
N PRO A 80 1.06 13.29 3.05
CA PRO A 80 -0.32 13.44 2.55
C PRO A 80 -0.41 13.64 1.04
N VAL A 81 0.61 14.21 0.40
CA VAL A 81 0.60 14.44 -1.06
C VAL A 81 0.82 13.15 -1.83
N ALA A 82 1.77 12.31 -1.40
CA ALA A 82 2.06 11.04 -2.06
C ALA A 82 0.96 10.01 -1.77
N GLY A 83 0.46 9.93 -0.52
CA GLY A 83 -0.59 8.98 -0.16
C GLY A 83 -1.93 9.23 -0.87
N LYS A 84 -2.31 10.50 -1.12
CA LYS A 84 -3.52 10.83 -1.88
C LYS A 84 -3.45 10.44 -3.36
N LYS A 85 -2.25 10.26 -3.90
CA LYS A 85 -2.04 9.90 -5.32
C LYS A 85 -2.10 8.40 -5.57
N VAL A 86 -2.05 7.57 -4.53
CA VAL A 86 -2.23 6.11 -4.67
C VAL A 86 -3.69 5.82 -5.00
N GLY A 87 -3.92 5.08 -6.09
CA GLY A 87 -5.25 4.63 -6.47
C GLY A 87 -5.72 3.52 -5.54
N VAL A 88 -6.59 3.83 -4.58
CA VAL A 88 -7.26 2.81 -3.75
C VAL A 88 -8.76 2.82 -4.05
N HIS A 89 -9.29 1.72 -4.58
CA HIS A 89 -10.65 1.63 -5.12
C HIS A 89 -11.36 0.33 -4.72
N LEU A 90 -12.68 0.33 -4.87
CA LEU A 90 -13.50 -0.87 -4.77
C LEU A 90 -13.58 -1.55 -6.14
N PRO A 91 -13.80 -2.87 -6.20
CA PRO A 91 -13.94 -3.59 -7.47
C PRO A 91 -14.99 -2.97 -8.40
N LEU A 92 -16.10 -2.48 -7.85
CA LEU A 92 -17.19 -1.85 -8.60
C LEU A 92 -17.01 -0.33 -8.80
N GLY A 93 -16.03 0.28 -8.14
CA GLY A 93 -15.75 1.72 -8.22
C GLY A 93 -14.79 2.12 -9.35
N MET A 94 -14.25 1.16 -10.10
CA MET A 94 -13.49 1.41 -11.32
C MET A 94 -14.44 1.73 -12.48
N CYS A 95 -15.16 2.85 -12.40
CA CYS A 95 -15.72 3.45 -13.60
C CYS A 95 -14.55 3.98 -14.44
N PRO A 96 -14.43 3.63 -15.73
CA PRO A 96 -13.42 4.22 -16.58
C PRO A 96 -13.68 5.73 -16.63
N HIS A 97 -12.79 6.51 -16.02
CA HIS A 97 -12.78 7.95 -16.28
C HIS A 97 -12.58 8.10 -17.79
N PRO A 98 -13.42 8.84 -18.52
CA PRO A 98 -13.18 9.09 -19.93
C PRO A 98 -11.79 9.74 -20.06
N PRO A 99 -10.92 9.27 -20.97
CA PRO A 99 -9.78 10.06 -21.37
C PRO A 99 -10.33 11.38 -21.94
N THR A 100 -9.65 12.47 -21.58
CA THR A 100 -9.94 13.82 -22.13
C THR A 100 -9.71 13.84 -23.63
#